data_AF-B2TFB0-F1
#
_entry.id   AF-B2TFB0-F1
#
_cell.length_a   1.000
_cell.length_b   1.000
_cell.length_c   1.000
_cell.angle_alpha   90.00
_cell.angle_beta   90.00
_cell.angle_gamma   90.00
#
_symmetry.space_group_name_H-M   'P 1'
#
loop_
_entity.id
_entity.type
_entity.pdbx_description
1 polymer ?
#
loop_
_entity_poly.entity_id
_entity_poly.type
_entity_poly.pdbx_seq_one_letter_code
_entity_poly.pdbx_strand_id
1 'polypeptide(L)'
;MKTFHCNHCSHLVFYENVRCERCESLLGYVPEVAEISAFEDAGEGRWRSLHPGAEGALFRQCHNYAVENVCNWMIPADSPDQLCRACQLTLTIPNLSAPDNRLYWYRLEMAKRRLLYTLAELGLDVKSRQVDPEHGLAFEFLEDGGDGSRVMTGHDNGLITLNIAEADDAHREKVRTAMGEPYRTLLGHFRHETGHYYFSQLVENNPRWLEPFRKLFGDESVDYGEALNAYYRDGAPAEWQASFISAYATMHPWEDWAETWAHYMLIVDVLDTSTSYGVALLPDDPSEPTLTDRTPVEDASFENLMKRWFPLTYALNSLNRSLGMPDGYPFTLAAPVVEKLRFVHRVIQAAGDKSQPREAATPPGQAAVAPVQEAAAPQQQPVASEPPPLQPAPVAAQTAPAKRATRRR
;
A
#
# COMPACT_ATOMS: atom_id res chain seq x y z
N MET A 1 10.92 4.88 4.34
CA MET A 1 11.72 3.67 4.60
C MET A 1 13.12 4.06 4.99
N LYS A 2 13.53 3.64 6.18
CA LYS A 2 14.84 3.95 6.76
C LYS A 2 16.00 3.39 5.91
N THR A 3 17.15 4.03 6.04
CA THR A 3 18.44 3.58 5.52
C THR A 3 19.07 2.64 6.54
N PHE A 4 19.60 1.51 6.07
CA PHE A 4 20.22 0.51 6.93
C PHE A 4 21.72 0.46 6.71
N HIS A 5 22.46 -0.09 7.67
CA HIS A 5 23.90 -0.29 7.54
C HIS A 5 24.27 -1.72 7.90
N CYS A 6 25.15 -2.33 7.11
CA CYS A 6 25.69 -3.64 7.41
C CYS A 6 26.42 -3.59 8.77
N ASN A 7 25.95 -4.35 9.76
CA ASN A 7 26.54 -4.33 11.10
C ASN A 7 27.96 -4.93 11.18
N HIS A 8 28.47 -5.53 10.10
CA HIS A 8 29.84 -6.02 10.01
C HIS A 8 30.83 -4.97 9.48
N CYS A 9 30.48 -4.20 8.44
CA CYS A 9 31.42 -3.27 7.77
C CYS A 9 30.91 -1.83 7.63
N SER A 10 29.74 -1.53 8.19
CA SER A 10 29.05 -0.23 8.16
C SER A 10 28.73 0.30 6.76
N HIS A 11 28.77 -0.54 5.72
CA HIS A 11 28.34 -0.13 4.39
C HIS A 11 26.84 0.13 4.38
N LEU A 12 26.41 1.19 3.68
CA LEU A 12 24.99 1.47 3.44
C LEU A 12 24.36 0.28 2.73
N VAL A 13 23.22 -0.18 3.21
CA VAL A 13 22.43 -1.25 2.61
C VAL A 13 20.96 -0.84 2.55
N PHE A 14 20.26 -1.37 1.56
CA PHE A 14 18.86 -1.16 1.32
C PHE A 14 18.06 -2.33 1.91
N TYR A 15 16.79 -2.06 2.18
CA TYR A 15 15.91 -3.03 2.83
C TYR A 15 15.82 -4.38 2.12
N GLU A 16 16.00 -4.42 0.81
CA GLU A 16 15.89 -5.66 0.03
C GLU A 16 17.22 -6.36 -0.19
N ASN A 17 18.33 -5.80 0.27
CA ASN A 17 19.60 -6.49 0.15
C ASN A 17 19.58 -7.77 0.99
N VAL A 18 20.01 -8.85 0.35
CA VAL A 18 20.23 -10.18 0.95
C VAL A 18 21.71 -10.46 1.21
N ARG A 19 22.59 -9.59 0.72
CA ARG A 19 24.05 -9.69 0.82
C ARG A 19 24.66 -8.29 0.83
N CYS A 20 25.67 -8.07 1.65
CA CYS A 20 26.42 -6.82 1.64
C CYS A 20 27.36 -6.80 0.42
N GLU A 21 27.28 -5.77 -0.42
CA GLU A 21 28.13 -5.65 -1.61
C GLU A 21 29.61 -5.37 -1.28
N ARG A 22 29.92 -4.97 -0.05
CA ARG A 22 31.28 -4.66 0.39
C ARG A 22 32.00 -5.82 1.07
N CYS A 23 31.36 -6.44 2.07
CA CYS A 23 31.97 -7.50 2.87
C CYS A 23 31.32 -8.86 2.66
N GLU A 24 30.36 -8.96 1.73
CA GLU A 24 29.71 -10.20 1.32
C GLU A 24 28.89 -10.94 2.39
N SER A 25 28.77 -10.38 3.60
CA SER A 25 27.94 -10.93 4.67
C SER A 25 26.50 -11.13 4.22
N LEU A 26 25.89 -12.23 4.65
CA LEU A 26 24.45 -12.45 4.53
C LEU A 26 23.72 -11.32 5.25
N LEU A 27 22.67 -10.78 4.62
CA LEU A 27 21.81 -9.75 5.20
C LEU A 27 20.39 -10.25 5.32
N GLY A 28 19.70 -9.92 6.40
CA GLY A 28 18.29 -10.24 6.55
C GLY A 28 17.60 -9.27 7.49
N TYR A 29 16.33 -8.99 7.20
CA TYR A 29 15.51 -8.18 8.08
C TYR A 29 15.09 -8.99 9.31
N VAL A 30 15.26 -8.39 10.49
CA VAL A 30 14.86 -8.97 11.77
C VAL A 30 13.71 -8.15 12.35
N PRO A 31 12.46 -8.64 12.19
CA PRO A 31 11.26 -8.05 12.76
C PRO A 31 11.34 -7.53 14.19
N GLU A 32 12.01 -8.26 15.07
CA GLU A 32 12.05 -8.03 16.51
C GLU A 32 12.85 -6.77 16.88
N VAL A 33 13.81 -6.38 16.04
CA VAL A 33 14.63 -5.18 16.21
C VAL A 33 14.38 -4.13 15.12
N ALA A 34 13.46 -4.39 14.19
CA ALA A 34 13.11 -3.53 13.06
C ALA A 34 14.30 -3.11 12.16
N GLU A 35 15.29 -4.00 12.00
CA GLU A 35 16.57 -3.67 11.35
C GLU A 35 17.02 -4.73 10.34
N ILE A 36 17.83 -4.31 9.35
CA ILE A 36 18.59 -5.23 8.51
C ILE A 36 19.86 -5.63 9.26
N SER A 37 19.94 -6.91 9.62
CA SER A 37 21.10 -7.48 10.30
C SER A 37 22.08 -8.08 9.30
N ALA A 38 23.38 -7.92 9.55
CA ALA A 38 24.40 -8.79 8.98
C ALA A 38 24.53 -10.07 9.81
N PHE A 39 24.82 -11.19 9.16
CA PHE A 39 24.87 -12.50 9.81
C PHE A 39 26.18 -13.24 9.62
N GLU A 40 26.58 -13.98 10.65
CA GLU A 40 27.63 -14.99 10.62
C GLU A 40 27.01 -16.39 10.63
N ASP A 41 27.60 -17.32 9.88
CA ASP A 41 27.19 -18.73 9.88
C ASP A 41 27.50 -19.34 11.26
N ALA A 42 26.46 -19.86 11.92
CA ALA A 42 26.55 -20.52 13.23
C ALA A 42 26.42 -22.06 13.11
N GLY A 43 26.43 -22.60 11.89
CA GLY A 43 26.31 -24.01 11.59
C GLY A 43 24.88 -24.54 11.68
N GLU A 44 24.64 -25.70 11.06
CA GLU A 44 23.34 -26.41 11.07
C GLU A 44 22.19 -25.55 10.54
N GLY A 45 22.46 -24.68 9.54
CA GLY A 45 21.47 -23.79 8.95
C GLY A 45 21.04 -22.62 9.86
N ARG A 46 21.79 -22.36 10.93
CA ARG A 46 21.56 -21.24 11.85
C ARG A 46 22.54 -20.10 11.57
N TRP A 47 22.08 -18.89 11.83
CA TRP A 47 22.79 -17.65 11.57
C TRP A 47 22.79 -16.78 12.82
N ARG A 48 23.95 -16.27 13.21
CA ARG A 48 24.06 -15.34 14.34
C ARG A 48 23.94 -13.91 13.84
N SER A 49 23.00 -13.15 14.40
CA SER A 49 22.88 -11.72 14.06
C SER A 49 24.05 -10.94 14.67
N LEU A 50 24.64 -10.05 13.86
CA LEU A 50 25.65 -9.08 14.28
C LEU A 50 25.05 -7.74 14.71
N HIS A 51 23.72 -7.58 14.63
CA HIS A 51 23.07 -6.36 15.08
C HIS A 51 23.14 -6.25 16.62
N PRO A 52 23.61 -5.13 17.20
CA PRO A 52 23.74 -4.99 18.65
C PRO A 52 22.45 -5.26 19.42
N GLY A 53 21.31 -4.79 18.89
CA GLY A 53 19.99 -5.01 19.50
C GLY A 53 19.48 -6.45 19.44
N ALA A 54 20.12 -7.32 18.66
CA ALA A 54 19.78 -8.74 18.61
C ALA A 54 20.57 -9.57 19.64
N GLU A 55 21.53 -8.97 20.37
CA GLU A 55 22.30 -9.59 21.45
C GLU A 55 22.93 -10.95 21.09
N GLY A 56 23.34 -11.11 19.83
CA GLY A 56 23.93 -12.35 19.32
C GLY A 56 22.94 -13.53 19.21
N ALA A 57 21.63 -13.25 19.19
CA ALA A 57 20.59 -14.25 18.97
C ALA A 57 20.78 -15.01 17.64
N LEU A 58 20.30 -16.25 17.64
CA LEU A 58 20.35 -17.15 16.49
C LEU A 58 19.04 -17.10 15.71
N PHE A 59 19.18 -17.11 14.39
CA PHE A 59 18.10 -17.05 13.43
C PHE A 59 18.25 -18.14 12.38
N ARG A 60 17.17 -18.36 11.63
CA ARG A 60 17.16 -19.11 10.37
C ARG A 60 16.60 -18.19 9.29
N GLN A 61 16.99 -18.44 8.04
CA GLN A 61 16.29 -17.84 6.92
C GLN A 61 14.88 -18.42 6.85
N CYS A 62 13.88 -17.58 6.58
CA CYS A 62 12.56 -18.05 6.15
C CYS A 62 12.68 -18.98 4.95
N HIS A 63 11.81 -19.99 4.82
CA HIS A 63 11.82 -20.92 3.69
C HIS A 63 11.80 -20.19 2.33
N ASN A 64 10.94 -19.18 2.16
CA ASN A 64 10.86 -18.39 0.93
C ASN A 64 12.11 -17.53 0.66
N TYR A 65 12.91 -17.26 1.70
CA TYR A 65 14.22 -16.64 1.54
C TYR A 65 15.24 -17.70 1.12
N ALA A 66 15.37 -18.79 1.89
CA ALA A 66 16.39 -19.82 1.67
C ALA A 66 16.24 -20.58 0.34
N VAL A 67 15.00 -20.84 -0.09
CA VAL A 67 14.71 -21.73 -1.23
C VAL A 67 14.33 -20.93 -2.47
N GLU A 68 13.36 -20.03 -2.33
CA GLU A 68 12.75 -19.36 -3.49
C GLU A 68 13.39 -18.00 -3.83
N ASN A 69 14.24 -17.46 -2.95
CA ASN A 69 14.88 -16.15 -3.09
C ASN A 69 13.89 -14.99 -3.30
N VAL A 70 12.68 -15.10 -2.76
CA VAL A 70 11.63 -14.05 -2.89
C VAL A 70 11.43 -13.23 -1.61
N CYS A 71 12.14 -13.60 -0.54
CA CYS A 71 12.08 -12.99 0.78
C CYS A 71 13.47 -12.70 1.31
N ASN A 72 13.57 -11.82 2.32
CA ASN A 72 14.80 -11.56 3.06
C ASN A 72 14.58 -11.42 4.58
N TRP A 73 13.40 -11.77 5.07
CA TRP A 73 13.10 -11.74 6.51
C TRP A 73 13.60 -13.02 7.18
N MET A 74 14.21 -12.84 8.34
CA MET A 74 14.72 -13.91 9.19
C MET A 74 13.64 -14.35 10.20
N ILE A 75 13.81 -15.53 10.76
CA ILE A 75 12.98 -16.06 11.85
C ILE A 75 13.87 -16.50 13.02
N PRO A 76 13.43 -16.39 14.28
CA PRO A 76 14.16 -16.96 15.42
C PRO A 76 14.50 -18.43 15.19
N ALA A 77 15.70 -18.86 15.60
CA ALA A 77 16.16 -20.22 15.29
C ALA A 77 15.27 -21.31 15.89
N ASP A 78 14.65 -21.03 17.03
CA ASP A 78 13.73 -21.88 17.78
C ASP A 78 12.25 -21.71 17.36
N SER A 79 11.95 -20.82 16.41
CA SER A 79 10.60 -20.66 15.89
C SER A 79 10.08 -22.01 15.34
N PRO A 80 8.85 -22.42 15.67
CA PRO A 80 8.24 -23.62 15.11
C PRO A 80 7.92 -23.46 13.62
N ASP A 81 7.81 -22.22 13.14
CA ASP A 81 7.44 -21.91 11.78
C ASP A 81 8.63 -22.05 10.81
N GLN A 82 8.29 -22.34 9.56
CA GLN A 82 9.23 -22.30 8.44
C GLN A 82 9.16 -20.97 7.67
N LEU A 83 8.03 -20.26 7.79
CA LEU A 83 7.80 -18.99 7.11
C LEU A 83 7.89 -17.83 8.12
N CYS A 84 8.45 -16.71 7.69
CA CYS A 84 8.42 -15.47 8.48
C CYS A 84 7.00 -14.88 8.52
N ARG A 85 6.75 -14.00 9.49
CA ARG A 85 5.42 -13.37 9.70
C ARG A 85 4.86 -12.69 8.43
N ALA A 86 5.70 -12.19 7.51
CA ALA A 86 5.23 -11.65 6.23
C ALA A 86 4.79 -12.74 5.25
N CYS A 87 5.59 -13.81 5.11
CA CYS A 87 5.28 -14.91 4.19
C CYS A 87 4.09 -15.75 4.69
N GLN A 88 3.87 -15.83 6.01
CA GLN A 88 2.68 -16.49 6.58
C GLN A 88 1.35 -15.83 6.16
N LEU A 89 1.38 -14.56 5.73
CA LEU A 89 0.18 -13.88 5.25
C LEU A 89 -0.18 -14.27 3.81
N THR A 90 0.70 -14.93 3.05
CA THR A 90 0.36 -15.36 1.69
C THR A 90 -0.17 -16.79 1.70
N LEU A 91 -1.45 -16.95 1.39
CA LEU A 91 -2.12 -18.25 1.32
C LEU A 91 -1.85 -18.95 -0.02
N THR A 92 -1.89 -18.17 -1.10
CA THR A 92 -1.73 -18.68 -2.46
C THR A 92 -0.59 -17.95 -3.16
N ILE A 93 0.38 -18.72 -3.66
CA ILE A 93 1.49 -18.25 -4.48
C ILE A 93 1.25 -18.63 -5.95
N PRO A 94 1.85 -17.92 -6.93
CA PRO A 94 1.64 -18.24 -8.34
C PRO A 94 2.30 -19.55 -8.75
N ASN A 95 1.93 -20.09 -9.91
CA ASN A 95 2.52 -21.31 -10.44
C ASN A 95 3.97 -21.07 -10.90
N LEU A 96 4.93 -21.57 -10.12
CA LEU A 96 6.36 -21.37 -10.36
C LEU A 96 6.92 -22.17 -11.56
N SER A 97 6.09 -22.94 -12.25
CA SER A 97 6.47 -23.61 -13.51
C SER A 97 6.57 -22.61 -14.66
N ALA A 98 5.85 -21.49 -14.60
CA ALA A 98 6.01 -20.42 -15.57
C ALA A 98 7.23 -19.57 -15.21
N PRO A 99 8.07 -19.20 -16.21
CA PRO A 99 9.41 -18.67 -15.97
C PRO A 99 9.41 -17.34 -15.19
N ASP A 100 8.45 -16.46 -15.49
CA ASP A 100 8.43 -15.10 -14.91
C ASP A 100 7.72 -15.04 -13.55
N ASN A 101 6.96 -16.07 -13.18
CA ASN A 101 6.11 -16.03 -12.00
C ASN A 101 6.90 -15.91 -10.69
N ARG A 102 8.12 -16.46 -10.63
CA ARG A 102 8.99 -16.27 -9.47
C ARG A 102 9.43 -14.81 -9.33
N LEU A 103 9.70 -14.11 -10.43
CA LEU A 103 10.02 -12.69 -10.43
C LEU A 103 8.81 -11.84 -10.02
N TYR A 104 7.63 -12.15 -10.55
CA TYR A 104 6.39 -11.47 -10.18
C TYR A 104 6.06 -11.66 -8.70
N TRP A 105 6.19 -12.88 -8.20
CA TRP A 105 6.03 -13.17 -6.79
C TRP A 105 7.02 -12.38 -5.93
N TYR A 106 8.30 -12.34 -6.30
CA TYR A 106 9.30 -11.51 -5.60
C TYR A 106 8.90 -10.03 -5.53
N ARG A 107 8.44 -9.44 -6.63
CA ARG A 107 8.01 -8.03 -6.68
C ARG A 107 6.80 -7.75 -5.80
N LEU A 108 5.81 -8.64 -5.79
CA LEU A 108 4.63 -8.56 -4.91
C LEU A 108 5.04 -8.67 -3.44
N GLU A 109 5.88 -9.65 -3.12
CA GLU A 109 6.40 -9.89 -1.78
C GLU A 109 7.26 -8.72 -1.26
N MET A 110 8.06 -8.08 -2.12
CA MET A 110 8.76 -6.84 -1.78
C MET A 110 7.78 -5.72 -1.41
N ALA A 111 6.77 -5.47 -2.26
CA ALA A 111 5.78 -4.43 -2.01
C ALA A 111 5.00 -4.69 -0.72
N LYS A 112 4.55 -5.92 -0.50
CA LYS A 112 3.90 -6.35 0.75
C LYS A 112 4.81 -6.11 1.97
N ARG A 113 6.09 -6.49 1.91
CA ARG A 113 7.03 -6.27 3.04
C ARG A 113 7.31 -4.80 3.32
N ARG A 114 7.27 -3.92 2.32
CA ARG A 114 7.35 -2.46 2.51
C ARG A 114 6.12 -1.94 3.25
N LEU A 115 4.93 -2.36 2.84
CA LEU A 115 3.69 -2.04 3.56
C LEU A 115 3.76 -2.52 5.02
N LEU A 116 4.11 -3.79 5.25
CA LEU A 116 4.16 -4.37 6.60
C LEU A 116 5.19 -3.68 7.50
N TYR A 117 6.29 -3.18 6.92
CA TYR A 117 7.26 -2.35 7.63
C TYR A 117 6.57 -1.08 8.16
N THR A 118 5.90 -0.33 7.29
CA THR A 118 5.22 0.92 7.65
C THR A 118 4.09 0.69 8.67
N LEU A 119 3.30 -0.37 8.51
CA LEU A 119 2.26 -0.72 9.48
C LEU A 119 2.85 -0.97 10.87
N ALA A 120 3.99 -1.69 10.95
CA ALA A 120 4.67 -1.95 12.21
C ALA A 120 5.23 -0.67 12.86
N GLU A 121 5.83 0.24 12.07
CA GLU A 121 6.33 1.54 12.55
C GLU A 121 5.20 2.43 13.09
N LEU A 122 4.02 2.37 12.45
CA LEU A 122 2.82 3.08 12.91
C LEU A 122 2.10 2.37 14.08
N GLY A 123 2.65 1.26 14.59
CA GLY A 123 2.08 0.50 15.70
C GLY A 123 0.80 -0.26 15.34
N LEU A 124 0.47 -0.42 14.06
CA LEU A 124 -0.71 -1.12 13.60
C LEU A 124 -0.49 -2.64 13.66
N ASP A 125 -1.35 -3.30 14.42
CA ASP A 125 -1.36 -4.76 14.58
C ASP A 125 -1.80 -5.42 13.26
N VAL A 126 -1.11 -6.51 12.88
CA VAL A 126 -1.41 -7.32 11.70
C VAL A 126 -1.59 -8.76 12.17
N LYS A 127 -2.84 -9.20 12.27
CA LYS A 127 -3.18 -10.57 12.63
C LYS A 127 -3.29 -11.41 11.36
N SER A 128 -2.59 -12.53 11.29
CA SER A 128 -2.73 -13.49 10.20
C SER A 128 -4.00 -14.33 10.36
N ARG A 129 -4.44 -14.99 9.29
CA ARG A 129 -5.51 -16.00 9.36
C ARG A 129 -5.17 -17.25 10.17
N GLN A 130 -3.91 -17.44 10.56
CA GLN A 130 -3.56 -18.48 11.53
C GLN A 130 -3.95 -18.08 12.96
N VAL A 131 -3.91 -16.78 13.27
CA VAL A 131 -4.27 -16.22 14.57
C VAL A 131 -5.76 -15.88 14.65
N ASP A 132 -6.30 -15.29 13.59
CA ASP A 132 -7.71 -14.91 13.44
C ASP A 132 -8.26 -15.47 12.13
N PRO A 133 -8.80 -16.70 12.11
CA PRO A 133 -9.22 -17.36 10.89
C PRO A 133 -10.32 -16.64 10.09
N GLU A 134 -11.16 -15.86 10.77
CA GLU A 134 -12.30 -15.18 10.15
C GLU A 134 -11.95 -13.79 9.64
N HIS A 135 -11.17 -13.01 10.40
CA HIS A 135 -10.91 -11.59 10.11
C HIS A 135 -9.42 -11.26 9.94
N GLY A 136 -8.55 -12.27 9.98
CA GLY A 136 -7.12 -12.09 9.79
C GLY A 136 -6.77 -11.67 8.36
N LEU A 137 -5.73 -10.85 8.25
CA LEU A 137 -5.16 -10.45 6.97
C LEU A 137 -4.52 -11.65 6.27
N ALA A 138 -4.82 -11.80 4.99
CA ALA A 138 -4.26 -12.79 4.11
C ALA A 138 -4.15 -12.24 2.68
N PHE A 139 -3.26 -12.84 1.89
CA PHE A 139 -3.01 -12.48 0.51
C PHE A 139 -3.08 -13.69 -0.41
N GLU A 140 -3.67 -13.51 -1.58
CA GLU A 140 -3.61 -14.45 -2.69
C GLU A 140 -2.99 -13.80 -3.91
N PHE A 141 -1.98 -14.46 -4.48
CA PHE A 141 -1.35 -14.03 -5.72
C PHE A 141 -1.77 -14.99 -6.81
N LEU A 142 -2.76 -14.59 -7.60
CA LEU A 142 -3.43 -15.46 -8.57
C LEU A 142 -3.10 -15.06 -10.01
N GLU A 143 -3.29 -16.00 -10.92
CA GLU A 143 -3.13 -15.86 -12.35
C GLU A 143 -4.47 -15.97 -13.06
N ASP A 144 -4.65 -15.21 -14.13
CA ASP A 144 -5.77 -15.43 -15.06
C ASP A 144 -5.77 -16.88 -15.55
N GLY A 145 -6.95 -17.50 -15.59
CA GLY A 145 -7.08 -18.87 -16.06
C GLY A 145 -6.91 -18.95 -17.58
N GLY A 146 -6.30 -20.05 -18.03
CA GLY A 146 -6.12 -20.33 -19.47
C GLY A 146 -7.43 -20.56 -20.23
N ASP A 147 -8.57 -20.66 -19.54
CA ASP A 147 -9.92 -20.76 -20.09
C ASP A 147 -10.59 -19.39 -20.34
N GLY A 148 -9.88 -18.29 -20.03
CA GLY A 148 -10.38 -16.93 -20.16
C GLY A 148 -11.00 -16.37 -18.88
N SER A 149 -10.99 -17.11 -17.76
CA SER A 149 -11.32 -16.56 -16.45
C SER A 149 -10.29 -15.50 -16.04
N ARG A 150 -10.78 -14.38 -15.51
CA ARG A 150 -9.95 -13.26 -15.05
C ARG A 150 -9.92 -13.24 -13.53
N VAL A 151 -8.72 -13.10 -12.99
CA VAL A 151 -8.55 -12.82 -11.56
C VAL A 151 -8.96 -11.39 -11.30
N MET A 152 -9.85 -11.24 -10.34
CA MET A 152 -10.25 -9.94 -9.83
C MET A 152 -9.36 -9.58 -8.64
N THR A 153 -8.63 -8.47 -8.78
CA THR A 153 -7.91 -7.87 -7.65
C THR A 153 -8.91 -7.16 -6.74
N GLY A 154 -8.74 -7.29 -5.43
CA GLY A 154 -9.58 -6.62 -4.45
C GLY A 154 -9.46 -7.22 -3.05
N HIS A 155 -10.34 -6.77 -2.16
CA HIS A 155 -10.41 -7.17 -0.76
C HIS A 155 -11.77 -7.80 -0.43
N ASP A 156 -11.74 -8.93 0.28
CA ASP A 156 -12.91 -9.61 0.85
C ASP A 156 -12.61 -10.10 2.28
N ASN A 157 -13.17 -9.41 3.28
CA ASN A 157 -13.05 -9.74 4.70
C ASN A 157 -11.62 -10.15 5.15
N GLY A 158 -10.64 -9.28 4.86
CA GLY A 158 -9.23 -9.49 5.18
C GLY A 158 -8.46 -10.39 4.20
N LEU A 159 -9.11 -11.00 3.20
CA LEU A 159 -8.44 -11.62 2.06
C LEU A 159 -8.19 -10.57 0.99
N ILE A 160 -6.92 -10.33 0.67
CA ILE A 160 -6.54 -9.43 -0.42
C ILE A 160 -6.02 -10.28 -1.57
N THR A 161 -6.75 -10.28 -2.67
CA THR A 161 -6.37 -11.01 -3.88
C THR A 161 -5.72 -10.03 -4.86
N LEU A 162 -4.56 -10.37 -5.40
CA LEU A 162 -3.91 -9.62 -6.47
C LEU A 162 -3.66 -10.52 -7.68
N ASN A 163 -3.96 -10.01 -8.86
CA ASN A 163 -3.51 -10.60 -10.11
C ASN A 163 -1.99 -10.38 -10.27
N ILE A 164 -1.22 -11.45 -10.44
CA ILE A 164 0.23 -11.34 -10.56
C ILE A 164 0.68 -10.57 -11.80
N ALA A 165 -0.19 -10.44 -12.81
CA ALA A 165 0.09 -9.65 -14.01
C ALA A 165 0.43 -8.18 -13.66
N GLU A 166 -0.05 -7.66 -12.54
CA GLU A 166 0.31 -6.31 -12.08
C GLU A 166 1.80 -6.14 -11.74
N ALA A 167 2.49 -7.24 -11.49
CA ALA A 167 3.92 -7.24 -11.22
C ALA A 167 4.77 -7.14 -12.51
N ASP A 168 4.15 -7.27 -13.69
CA ASP A 168 4.77 -6.86 -14.96
C ASP A 168 4.64 -5.34 -15.14
N ASP A 169 5.77 -4.68 -15.35
CA ASP A 169 5.84 -3.23 -15.51
C ASP A 169 5.15 -2.78 -16.80
N ALA A 170 5.25 -3.57 -17.88
CA ALA A 170 4.63 -3.26 -19.16
C ALA A 170 3.10 -3.38 -19.08
N HIS A 171 2.61 -4.47 -18.49
CA HIS A 171 1.20 -4.64 -18.20
C HIS A 171 0.67 -3.50 -17.32
N ARG A 172 1.34 -3.19 -16.21
CA ARG A 172 0.90 -2.15 -15.29
C ARG A 172 0.85 -0.77 -15.92
N GLU A 173 1.82 -0.40 -16.76
CA GLU A 173 1.82 0.88 -17.47
C GLU A 173 0.70 0.96 -18.52
N LYS A 174 0.41 -0.14 -19.20
CA LYS A 174 -0.72 -0.24 -20.12
C LYS A 174 -2.04 -0.04 -19.38
N VAL A 175 -2.26 -0.73 -18.25
CA VAL A 175 -3.47 -0.58 -17.43
C VAL A 175 -3.59 0.84 -16.89
N ARG A 176 -2.51 1.40 -16.34
CA ARG A 176 -2.47 2.79 -15.85
C ARG A 176 -2.96 3.77 -16.90
N THR A 177 -2.46 3.65 -18.13
CA THR A 177 -2.86 4.52 -19.24
C THR A 177 -4.29 4.28 -19.68
N ALA A 178 -4.73 3.02 -19.77
CA ALA A 178 -6.08 2.66 -20.18
C ALA A 178 -7.16 3.13 -19.20
N MET A 179 -6.85 3.10 -17.90
CA MET A 179 -7.74 3.57 -16.82
C MET A 179 -7.62 5.07 -16.55
N GLY A 180 -6.70 5.77 -17.23
CA GLY A 180 -6.47 7.21 -16.98
C GLY A 180 -5.90 7.51 -15.60
N GLU A 181 -5.20 6.55 -14.98
CA GLU A 181 -4.64 6.68 -13.66
C GLU A 181 -3.33 7.51 -13.69
N PRO A 182 -3.18 8.54 -12.86
CA PRO A 182 -1.95 9.32 -12.83
C PRO A 182 -0.79 8.55 -12.19
N TYR A 183 -1.09 7.53 -11.37
CA TYR A 183 -0.11 6.79 -10.58
C TYR A 183 -0.63 5.36 -10.31
N ARG A 184 0.13 4.34 -10.74
CA ARG A 184 -0.18 2.92 -10.47
C ARG A 184 1.09 2.17 -10.09
N THR A 185 1.15 1.66 -8.86
CA THR A 185 2.30 0.88 -8.36
C THR A 185 1.79 -0.29 -7.51
N LEU A 186 2.58 -1.38 -7.44
CA LEU A 186 2.24 -2.52 -6.58
C LEU A 186 2.02 -2.09 -5.13
N LEU A 187 2.95 -1.29 -4.58
CA LEU A 187 2.84 -0.81 -3.20
C LEU A 187 1.62 0.09 -3.00
N GLY A 188 1.27 0.91 -4.00
CA GLY A 188 0.02 1.68 -3.99
C GLY A 188 -1.20 0.78 -3.86
N HIS A 189 -1.25 -0.31 -4.62
CA HIS A 189 -2.36 -1.26 -4.56
C HIS A 189 -2.45 -1.96 -3.21
N PHE A 190 -1.34 -2.46 -2.68
CA PHE A 190 -1.30 -3.04 -1.32
C PHE A 190 -1.80 -2.05 -0.27
N ARG A 191 -1.44 -0.77 -0.38
CA ARG A 191 -1.93 0.26 0.54
C ARG A 191 -3.43 0.51 0.39
N HIS A 192 -3.95 0.53 -0.83
CA HIS A 192 -5.40 0.66 -1.09
C HIS A 192 -6.16 -0.49 -0.47
N GLU A 193 -5.80 -1.73 -0.79
CA GLU A 193 -6.50 -2.92 -0.29
C GLU A 193 -6.40 -3.10 1.22
N THR A 194 -5.27 -2.70 1.82
CA THR A 194 -5.19 -2.65 3.28
C THR A 194 -5.96 -1.48 3.91
N GLY A 195 -6.30 -0.45 3.14
CA GLY A 195 -7.26 0.57 3.55
C GLY A 195 -8.62 -0.04 3.82
N HIS A 196 -9.14 -0.89 2.93
CA HIS A 196 -10.37 -1.65 3.13
C HIS A 196 -10.29 -2.56 4.35
N TYR A 197 -9.17 -3.27 4.51
CA TYR A 197 -8.93 -4.08 5.71
C TYR A 197 -9.01 -3.24 7.00
N TYR A 198 -8.28 -2.13 7.08
CA TYR A 198 -8.29 -1.30 8.28
C TYR A 198 -9.59 -0.51 8.50
N PHE A 199 -10.42 -0.33 7.46
CA PHE A 199 -11.78 0.18 7.65
C PHE A 199 -12.59 -0.78 8.54
N SER A 200 -12.63 -2.07 8.19
CA SER A 200 -13.38 -3.07 8.97
C SER A 200 -12.82 -3.21 10.39
N GLN A 201 -11.49 -3.17 10.53
CA GLN A 201 -10.83 -3.35 11.83
C GLN A 201 -10.98 -2.14 12.77
N LEU A 202 -10.99 -0.92 12.24
CA LEU A 202 -10.86 0.29 13.06
C LEU A 202 -12.09 1.20 13.04
N VAL A 203 -12.87 1.19 11.97
CA VAL A 203 -13.92 2.20 11.71
C VAL A 203 -15.32 1.60 11.74
N GLU A 204 -15.57 0.55 10.96
CA GLU A 204 -16.91 0.02 10.66
C GLU A 204 -17.78 -0.20 11.91
N ASN A 205 -17.22 -0.85 12.92
CA ASN A 205 -17.93 -1.21 14.15
C ASN A 205 -17.60 -0.29 15.34
N ASN A 206 -17.04 0.89 15.08
CA ASN A 206 -16.63 1.83 16.13
C ASN A 206 -17.34 3.20 15.97
N PRO A 207 -18.38 3.49 16.78
CA PRO A 207 -19.13 4.75 16.71
C PRO A 207 -18.26 6.00 16.82
N ARG A 208 -17.13 5.93 17.56
CA ARG A 208 -16.17 7.04 17.68
C ARG A 208 -15.61 7.47 16.32
N TRP A 209 -15.44 6.53 15.39
CA TRP A 209 -14.84 6.77 14.08
C TRP A 209 -15.87 6.78 12.95
N LEU A 210 -16.91 5.96 13.03
CA LEU A 210 -17.94 5.85 11.98
C LEU A 210 -18.71 7.16 11.79
N GLU A 211 -19.10 7.85 12.87
CA GLU A 211 -19.86 9.10 12.75
C GLU A 211 -19.04 10.23 12.09
N PRO A 212 -17.78 10.52 12.49
CA PRO A 212 -16.95 11.47 11.76
C PRO A 212 -16.59 11.01 10.35
N PHE A 213 -16.42 9.71 10.12
CA PHE A 213 -16.20 9.14 8.79
C PHE A 213 -17.35 9.52 7.85
N ARG A 214 -18.60 9.27 8.23
CA ARG A 214 -19.77 9.60 7.40
C ARG A 214 -19.88 11.09 7.08
N LYS A 215 -19.43 11.97 7.97
CA LYS A 215 -19.39 13.42 7.73
C LYS A 215 -18.34 13.83 6.69
N LEU A 216 -17.26 13.07 6.54
CA LEU A 216 -16.13 13.40 5.67
C LEU A 216 -16.16 12.66 4.33
N PHE A 217 -16.57 11.39 4.33
CA PHE A 217 -16.50 10.48 3.19
C PHE A 217 -17.88 10.16 2.59
N GLY A 218 -18.95 10.32 3.38
CA GLY A 218 -20.32 9.99 2.96
C GLY A 218 -20.84 8.70 3.59
N ASP A 219 -22.06 8.31 3.18
CA ASP A 219 -22.76 7.14 3.72
C ASP A 219 -22.28 5.85 3.03
N GLU A 220 -21.51 5.04 3.75
CA GLU A 220 -20.98 3.78 3.25
C GLU A 220 -22.00 2.65 3.13
N SER A 221 -23.25 2.86 3.57
CA SER A 221 -24.32 1.87 3.41
C SER A 221 -24.99 1.90 2.04
N VAL A 222 -24.58 2.82 1.16
CA VAL A 222 -24.99 2.83 -0.25
C VAL A 222 -24.59 1.51 -0.91
N ASP A 223 -25.44 0.99 -1.81
CA ASP A 223 -25.12 -0.25 -2.50
C ASP A 223 -23.89 -0.06 -3.40
N TYR A 224 -22.83 -0.81 -3.08
CA TYR A 224 -21.55 -0.74 -3.78
C TYR A 224 -21.68 -1.06 -5.27
N GLY A 225 -22.48 -2.08 -5.62
CA GLY A 225 -22.65 -2.51 -7.00
C GLY A 225 -23.39 -1.46 -7.84
N GLU A 226 -24.42 -0.83 -7.28
CA GLU A 226 -25.14 0.28 -7.92
C GLU A 226 -24.23 1.50 -8.10
N ALA A 227 -23.45 1.85 -7.07
CA ALA A 227 -22.50 2.96 -7.11
C ALA A 227 -21.41 2.75 -8.17
N LEU A 228 -20.86 1.53 -8.24
CA LEU A 228 -19.88 1.14 -9.25
C LEU A 228 -20.46 1.25 -10.67
N ASN A 229 -21.66 0.70 -10.89
CA ASN A 229 -22.33 0.78 -12.19
C ASN A 229 -22.60 2.22 -12.60
N ALA A 230 -22.97 3.09 -11.64
CA ALA A 230 -23.15 4.51 -11.89
C ALA A 230 -21.83 5.18 -12.28
N TYR A 231 -20.74 4.90 -11.56
CA TYR A 231 -19.42 5.45 -11.87
C TYR A 231 -18.92 5.07 -13.26
N TYR A 232 -19.02 3.80 -13.69
CA TYR A 232 -18.59 3.42 -15.04
C TYR A 232 -19.49 3.94 -16.15
N ARG A 233 -20.75 4.23 -15.85
CA ARG A 233 -21.70 4.83 -16.81
C ARG A 233 -21.47 6.34 -16.96
N ASP A 234 -21.33 7.05 -15.84
CA ASP A 234 -21.41 8.51 -15.79
C ASP A 234 -20.03 9.17 -15.58
N GLY A 235 -19.05 8.42 -15.09
CA GLY A 235 -17.73 8.91 -14.69
C GLY A 235 -17.75 9.65 -13.34
N ALA A 236 -16.57 10.17 -12.97
CA ALA A 236 -16.47 11.06 -11.81
C ALA A 236 -17.22 12.39 -12.07
N PRO A 237 -17.87 12.97 -11.05
CA PRO A 237 -18.47 14.30 -11.16
C PRO A 237 -17.48 15.36 -11.63
N ALA A 238 -17.97 16.40 -12.32
CA ALA A 238 -17.15 17.56 -12.65
C ALA A 238 -16.58 18.18 -11.36
N GLU A 239 -15.34 18.69 -11.43
CA GLU A 239 -14.62 19.30 -10.29
C GLU A 239 -14.39 18.36 -9.09
N TRP A 240 -14.37 17.04 -9.30
CA TRP A 240 -14.06 16.07 -8.23
C TRP A 240 -12.73 16.37 -7.52
N GLN A 241 -11.76 16.95 -8.23
CA GLN A 241 -10.44 17.32 -7.71
C GLN A 241 -10.51 18.31 -6.54
N ALA A 242 -11.63 19.04 -6.39
CA ALA A 242 -11.85 19.95 -5.28
C ALA A 242 -12.08 19.21 -3.93
N SER A 243 -12.43 17.92 -3.96
CA SER A 243 -12.87 17.17 -2.77
C SER A 243 -12.31 15.75 -2.64
N PHE A 244 -11.79 15.16 -3.71
CA PHE A 244 -11.34 13.77 -3.77
C PHE A 244 -9.90 13.66 -4.27
N ILE A 245 -9.16 12.67 -3.75
CA ILE A 245 -7.75 12.46 -4.13
C ILE A 245 -7.60 11.88 -5.54
N SER A 246 -8.58 11.09 -5.97
CA SER A 246 -8.66 10.47 -7.29
C SER A 246 -10.10 10.50 -7.81
N ALA A 247 -10.26 10.30 -9.12
CA ALA A 247 -11.58 10.15 -9.72
C ALA A 247 -12.30 8.91 -9.15
N TYR A 248 -11.58 7.80 -8.95
CA TYR A 248 -12.16 6.57 -8.44
C TYR A 248 -12.65 6.68 -6.99
N ALA A 249 -12.03 7.54 -6.17
CA ALA A 249 -12.52 7.87 -4.84
C ALA A 249 -13.95 8.45 -4.83
N THR A 250 -14.48 8.95 -5.96
CA THR A 250 -15.89 9.38 -6.02
C THR A 250 -16.88 8.23 -6.15
N MET A 251 -16.40 7.01 -6.42
CA MET A 251 -17.24 5.85 -6.73
C MET A 251 -18.04 5.43 -5.50
N HIS A 252 -17.39 5.31 -4.33
CA HIS A 252 -18.03 4.88 -3.09
C HIS A 252 -17.27 5.45 -1.87
N PRO A 253 -17.93 5.72 -0.73
CA PRO A 253 -17.25 6.16 0.49
C PRO A 253 -16.15 5.22 1.00
N TRP A 254 -16.29 3.90 0.76
CA TRP A 254 -15.21 2.94 1.04
C TRP A 254 -13.98 3.16 0.15
N GLU A 255 -14.16 3.49 -1.13
CA GLU A 255 -13.03 3.81 -2.01
C GLU A 255 -12.38 5.13 -1.65
N ASP A 256 -13.17 6.14 -1.29
CA ASP A 256 -12.63 7.42 -0.81
C ASP A 256 -11.78 7.24 0.44
N TRP A 257 -12.19 6.34 1.35
CA TRP A 257 -11.37 5.92 2.49
C TRP A 257 -10.10 5.21 2.05
N ALA A 258 -10.20 4.15 1.23
CA ALA A 258 -9.06 3.33 0.84
C ALA A 258 -8.01 4.15 0.05
N GLU A 259 -8.45 5.02 -0.84
CA GLU A 259 -7.60 5.94 -1.59
C GLU A 259 -6.94 6.98 -0.67
N THR A 260 -7.69 7.56 0.28
CA THR A 260 -7.13 8.51 1.26
C THR A 260 -6.14 7.82 2.20
N TRP A 261 -6.45 6.61 2.66
CA TRP A 261 -5.56 5.77 3.47
C TRP A 261 -4.26 5.48 2.73
N ALA A 262 -4.36 5.02 1.49
CA ALA A 262 -3.21 4.72 0.66
C ALA A 262 -2.32 5.94 0.45
N HIS A 263 -2.96 7.10 0.27
CA HIS A 263 -2.27 8.36 0.10
C HIS A 263 -1.59 8.84 1.38
N TYR A 264 -2.22 8.68 2.55
CA TYR A 264 -1.59 8.95 3.85
C TYR A 264 -0.34 8.08 4.05
N MET A 265 -0.44 6.77 3.78
CA MET A 265 0.69 5.84 3.88
C MET A 265 1.83 6.21 2.91
N LEU A 266 1.50 6.72 1.73
CA LEU A 266 2.48 7.27 0.79
C LEU A 266 3.25 8.45 1.39
N ILE A 267 2.53 9.43 1.95
CA ILE A 267 3.13 10.62 2.57
C ILE A 267 4.09 10.20 3.69
N VAL A 268 3.64 9.32 4.59
CA VAL A 268 4.45 8.78 5.69
C VAL A 268 5.72 8.14 5.17
N ASP A 269 5.62 7.22 4.21
CA ASP A 269 6.78 6.47 3.73
C ASP A 269 7.83 7.34 3.02
N VAL A 270 7.37 8.32 2.24
CA VAL A 270 8.27 9.23 1.53
C VAL A 270 8.94 10.20 2.50
N LEU A 271 8.21 10.72 3.50
CA LEU A 271 8.78 11.56 4.55
C LEU A 271 9.78 10.80 5.43
N ASP A 272 9.48 9.56 5.80
CA ASP A 272 10.39 8.70 6.56
C ASP A 272 11.69 8.45 5.76
N THR A 273 11.55 8.14 4.47
CA THR A 273 12.71 8.00 3.57
C THR A 273 13.53 9.29 3.52
N SER A 274 12.89 10.43 3.24
CA SER A 274 13.54 11.74 3.17
C SER A 274 14.33 12.06 4.44
N THR A 275 13.75 11.75 5.60
CA THR A 275 14.36 12.00 6.92
C THR A 275 15.59 11.15 7.14
N SER A 276 15.49 9.87 6.78
CA SER A 276 16.58 8.91 6.94
C SER A 276 17.80 9.25 6.07
N TYR A 277 17.57 9.74 4.85
CA TYR A 277 18.64 10.23 3.98
C TYR A 277 19.18 11.61 4.38
N GLY A 278 18.52 12.30 5.31
CA GLY A 278 18.88 13.65 5.72
C GLY A 278 18.69 14.68 4.61
N VAL A 279 17.70 14.46 3.75
CA VAL A 279 17.27 15.46 2.78
C VAL A 279 16.81 16.69 3.54
N ALA A 280 17.41 17.82 3.21
CA ALA A 280 17.03 19.13 3.73
C ALA A 280 16.90 20.12 2.58
N LEU A 281 15.90 21.01 2.67
CA LEU A 281 15.71 22.12 1.74
C LEU A 281 16.01 23.42 2.48
N LEU A 282 17.07 24.08 2.04
CA LEU A 282 17.65 25.29 2.63
C LEU A 282 17.72 26.39 1.56
N PRO A 283 16.57 27.00 1.19
CA PRO A 283 16.56 28.10 0.24
C PRO A 283 17.26 29.35 0.80
N ASP A 284 17.79 30.18 -0.11
CA ASP A 284 18.45 31.44 0.26
C ASP A 284 17.44 32.50 0.74
N ASP A 285 16.22 32.50 0.17
CA ASP A 285 15.14 33.41 0.58
C ASP A 285 14.37 32.81 1.78
N PRO A 286 14.33 33.48 2.95
CA PRO A 286 13.63 32.98 4.14
C PRO A 286 12.11 32.84 3.97
N SER A 287 11.52 33.44 2.93
CA SER A 287 10.10 33.30 2.62
C SER A 287 9.77 32.00 1.88
N GLU A 288 10.78 31.30 1.36
CA GLU A 288 10.60 30.05 0.64
C GLU A 288 10.38 28.86 1.58
N PRO A 289 9.61 27.84 1.16
CA PRO A 289 9.38 26.65 1.96
C PRO A 289 10.67 25.88 2.30
N THR A 290 10.96 25.72 3.60
CA THR A 290 12.10 24.93 4.10
C THR A 290 11.69 23.51 4.47
N LEU A 291 12.64 22.57 4.40
CA LEU A 291 12.50 21.22 4.95
C LEU A 291 13.72 20.93 5.84
N THR A 292 13.58 21.12 7.15
CA THR A 292 14.68 20.90 8.12
C THR A 292 14.26 20.06 9.32
N ASP A 293 12.96 19.90 9.54
CA ASP A 293 12.41 19.09 10.60
C ASP A 293 12.63 17.59 10.31
N ARG A 294 13.16 16.88 11.30
CA ARG A 294 13.51 15.45 11.24
C ARG A 294 12.76 14.62 12.27
N THR A 295 11.64 15.12 12.79
CA THR A 295 10.76 14.39 13.70
C THR A 295 10.38 13.05 13.07
N PRO A 296 10.56 11.92 13.78
CA PRO A 296 10.10 10.61 13.33
C PRO A 296 8.63 10.65 12.94
N VAL A 297 8.24 9.92 11.90
CA VAL A 297 6.88 10.01 11.33
C VAL A 297 5.82 9.47 12.28
N GLU A 298 6.19 8.50 13.10
CA GLU A 298 5.39 7.90 14.17
C GLU A 298 5.08 8.88 15.31
N ASP A 299 5.97 9.85 15.56
CA ASP A 299 5.83 10.86 16.61
C ASP A 299 5.32 12.22 16.09
N ALA A 300 5.25 12.38 14.77
CA ALA A 300 4.91 13.65 14.13
C ALA A 300 3.41 13.95 14.23
N SER A 301 3.07 15.21 14.51
CA SER A 301 1.69 15.69 14.34
C SER A 301 1.31 15.77 12.87
N PHE A 302 0.02 15.71 12.56
CA PHE A 302 -0.46 15.89 11.18
C PHE A 302 0.04 17.20 10.54
N GLU A 303 0.04 18.32 11.29
CA GLU A 303 0.54 19.60 10.79
C GLU A 303 2.04 19.54 10.46
N ASN A 304 2.81 18.80 11.26
CA ASN A 304 4.23 18.57 10.99
C ASN A 304 4.43 17.83 9.66
N LEU A 305 3.69 16.73 9.47
CA LEU A 305 3.73 15.94 8.24
C LEU A 305 3.39 16.80 7.02
N MET A 306 2.28 17.55 7.07
CA MET A 306 1.85 18.39 5.95
C MET A 306 2.82 19.53 5.65
N LYS A 307 3.36 20.19 6.68
CA LYS A 307 4.36 21.26 6.51
C LYS A 307 5.63 20.76 5.81
N ARG A 308 6.02 19.50 6.05
CA ARG A 308 7.18 18.85 5.42
C ARG A 308 6.85 18.29 4.03
N TRP A 309 5.61 17.84 3.82
CA TRP A 309 5.17 17.21 2.58
C TRP A 309 5.18 18.15 1.38
N PHE A 310 4.63 19.35 1.53
CA PHE A 310 4.56 20.32 0.43
C PHE A 310 5.93 20.74 -0.16
N PRO A 311 6.93 21.18 0.64
CA PRO A 311 8.24 21.52 0.09
C PRO A 311 8.94 20.30 -0.53
N LEU A 312 8.79 19.11 0.07
CA LEU A 312 9.39 17.89 -0.45
C LEU A 312 8.82 17.52 -1.83
N THR A 313 7.51 17.61 -2.02
CA THR A 313 6.87 17.28 -3.32
C THR A 313 7.23 18.29 -4.40
N TYR A 314 7.39 19.58 -4.06
CA TYR A 314 7.92 20.58 -5.00
C TYR A 314 9.31 20.21 -5.51
N ALA A 315 10.23 19.85 -4.60
CA ALA A 315 11.57 19.42 -4.96
C ALA A 315 11.54 18.12 -5.78
N LEU A 316 10.77 17.11 -5.34
CA LEU A 316 10.62 15.81 -6.01
C LEU A 316 10.14 15.97 -7.46
N ASN A 317 9.10 16.75 -7.69
CA ASN A 317 8.57 16.96 -9.04
C ASN A 317 9.55 17.76 -9.90
N SER A 318 10.22 18.77 -9.34
CA SER A 318 11.23 19.55 -10.06
C SER A 318 12.44 18.70 -10.46
N LEU A 319 12.90 17.80 -9.60
CA LEU A 319 13.96 16.84 -9.90
C LEU A 319 13.52 15.85 -10.99
N ASN A 320 12.30 15.31 -10.93
CA ASN A 320 11.79 14.40 -11.96
C ASN A 320 11.71 15.08 -13.33
N ARG A 321 11.17 16.31 -13.40
CA ARG A 321 11.12 17.09 -14.64
C ARG A 321 12.53 17.35 -15.19
N SER A 322 13.52 17.59 -14.32
CA SER A 322 14.92 17.77 -14.72
C SER A 322 15.55 16.50 -15.30
N LEU A 323 15.09 15.33 -14.87
CA LEU A 323 15.48 14.03 -15.42
C LEU A 323 14.69 13.66 -16.71
N GLY A 324 13.76 14.50 -17.15
CA GLY A 324 12.87 14.21 -18.28
C GLY A 324 11.75 13.22 -17.95
N MET A 325 11.46 13.01 -16.66
CA MET A 325 10.40 12.12 -16.18
C MET A 325 9.12 12.91 -15.84
N PRO A 326 7.93 12.28 -15.90
CA PRO A 326 6.71 12.85 -15.34
C PRO A 326 6.86 13.15 -13.85
N ASP A 327 5.95 13.97 -13.31
CA ASP A 327 5.90 14.26 -11.87
C ASP A 327 5.81 12.97 -11.07
N GLY A 328 6.77 12.75 -10.16
CA GLY A 328 6.77 11.60 -9.26
C GLY A 328 5.60 11.63 -8.25
N TYR A 329 5.05 12.82 -8.01
CA TYR A 329 3.83 13.02 -7.24
C TYR A 329 2.82 13.89 -8.04
N PRO A 330 1.94 13.26 -8.85
CA PRO A 330 1.03 13.95 -9.75
C PRO A 330 -0.32 14.35 -9.11
N PHE A 331 -0.36 14.52 -7.79
CA PHE A 331 -1.62 14.80 -7.06
C PHE A 331 -1.66 16.25 -6.55
N THR A 332 -2.88 16.80 -6.51
CA THR A 332 -3.15 18.08 -5.85
C THR A 332 -3.99 17.82 -4.60
N LEU A 333 -3.56 18.33 -3.45
CA LEU A 333 -4.28 18.15 -2.19
C LEU A 333 -5.20 19.34 -1.93
N ALA A 334 -6.47 19.22 -2.33
CA ALA A 334 -7.49 20.19 -1.96
C ALA A 334 -7.79 20.16 -0.46
N ALA A 335 -8.30 21.27 0.09
CA ALA A 335 -8.57 21.39 1.53
C ALA A 335 -9.44 20.25 2.10
N PRO A 336 -10.54 19.79 1.44
CA PRO A 336 -11.31 18.65 1.94
C PRO A 336 -10.50 17.34 1.98
N VAL A 337 -9.58 17.12 1.02
CA VAL A 337 -8.70 15.96 1.01
C VAL A 337 -7.71 16.01 2.19
N VAL A 338 -7.18 17.20 2.51
CA VAL A 338 -6.32 17.38 3.70
C VAL A 338 -7.08 17.05 4.99
N GLU A 339 -8.36 17.39 5.10
CA GLU A 339 -9.17 17.03 6.27
C GLU A 339 -9.47 15.52 6.36
N LYS A 340 -9.65 14.84 5.22
CA LYS A 340 -9.74 13.38 5.17
C LYS A 340 -8.43 12.72 5.60
N LEU A 341 -7.29 13.21 5.12
CA LEU A 341 -5.95 12.74 5.55
C LEU A 341 -5.74 12.95 7.06
N ARG A 342 -6.19 14.09 7.60
CA ARG A 342 -6.17 14.36 9.05
C ARG A 342 -7.00 13.36 9.83
N PHE A 343 -8.15 12.95 9.29
CA PHE A 343 -8.98 11.92 9.90
C PHE A 343 -8.27 10.56 9.93
N VAL A 344 -7.70 10.11 8.80
CA VAL A 344 -6.90 8.87 8.72
C VAL A 344 -5.77 8.89 9.74
N HIS A 345 -5.02 10.00 9.83
CA HIS A 345 -3.95 10.17 10.83
C HIS A 345 -4.43 9.95 12.27
N ARG A 346 -5.60 10.51 12.64
CA ARG A 346 -6.16 10.33 13.99
C ARG A 346 -6.58 8.90 14.28
N VAL A 347 -7.15 8.20 13.29
CA VAL A 347 -7.52 6.79 13.41
C VAL A 347 -6.26 5.94 13.65
N ILE A 348 -5.22 6.17 12.86
CA ILE A 348 -3.94 5.45 12.97
C ILE A 348 -3.26 5.74 14.32
N GLN A 349 -3.14 7.00 14.73
CA GLN A 349 -2.53 7.34 16.03
C GLN A 349 -3.27 6.69 17.20
N ALA A 350 -4.60 6.68 17.19
CA ALA A 350 -5.36 6.03 18.24
C ALA A 350 -5.22 4.51 18.24
N ALA A 351 -5.07 3.88 17.06
CA ALA A 351 -4.85 2.45 16.94
C ALA A 351 -3.43 2.03 17.34
N GLY A 352 -2.42 2.86 17.06
CA GLY A 352 -1.02 2.63 17.40
C GLY A 352 -0.65 2.95 18.86
N ASP A 353 -1.47 3.75 19.56
CA ASP A 353 -1.27 4.10 20.97
C ASP A 353 -1.55 2.89 21.89
N LYS A 354 -0.48 2.17 22.23
CA LYS A 354 -0.51 1.00 23.12
C LYS A 354 -0.84 1.35 24.58
N SER A 355 -0.97 2.63 24.95
CA SER A 355 -1.33 3.05 26.31
C SER A 355 -2.83 3.02 26.59
N GLN A 356 -3.67 2.96 25.55
CA GLN A 356 -5.12 2.84 25.70
C GLN A 356 -5.54 1.36 25.70
N PRO A 357 -6.35 0.90 26.69
CA PRO A 357 -6.97 -0.41 26.61
C PRO A 357 -7.85 -0.45 25.36
N ARG A 358 -7.57 -1.39 24.45
CA ARG A 358 -8.51 -1.74 23.37
C ARG A 358 -9.86 -2.01 24.03
N GLU A 359 -10.87 -1.17 23.78
CA GLU A 359 -12.24 -1.46 24.19
C GLU A 359 -12.59 -2.84 23.61
N ALA A 360 -12.75 -3.81 24.51
CA ALA A 360 -13.09 -5.17 24.13
C ALA A 360 -14.41 -5.11 23.36
N ALA A 361 -14.40 -5.66 22.14
CA ALA A 361 -15.64 -6.00 21.45
C ALA A 361 -16.49 -6.81 22.44
N THR A 362 -17.68 -6.29 22.74
CA THR A 362 -18.65 -6.94 23.63
C THR A 362 -18.87 -8.37 23.12
N PRO A 363 -18.62 -9.41 23.93
CA PRO A 363 -18.91 -10.77 23.51
C PRO A 363 -20.42 -10.87 23.25
N PRO A 364 -20.87 -11.60 22.20
CA PRO A 364 -22.29 -11.72 21.89
C PRO A 364 -23.00 -12.37 23.08
N GLY A 365 -23.72 -11.53 23.83
CA GLY A 365 -24.58 -11.95 24.92
C GLY A 365 -25.76 -12.74 24.38
N GLN A 366 -26.04 -13.85 25.06
CA GLN A 366 -27.17 -14.74 24.83
C GLN A 366 -28.49 -13.96 24.70
N ALA A 367 -28.95 -13.77 23.47
CA ALA A 367 -30.33 -13.41 23.16
C ALA A 367 -31.09 -14.69 22.81
N ALA A 368 -32.30 -14.79 23.36
CA ALA A 368 -33.11 -15.98 23.39
C ALA A 368 -33.48 -16.53 22.00
N VAL A 369 -33.52 -17.85 21.92
CA VAL A 369 -33.98 -18.64 20.77
C VAL A 369 -35.44 -18.28 20.45
N ALA A 370 -35.66 -17.71 19.28
CA ALA A 370 -36.95 -17.62 18.61
C ALA A 370 -36.83 -18.30 17.23
N PRO A 371 -37.91 -18.93 16.72
CA PRO A 371 -37.80 -20.04 15.78
C PRO A 371 -37.41 -19.60 14.37
N VAL A 372 -36.64 -20.49 13.73
CA VAL A 372 -36.17 -20.46 12.35
C VAL A 372 -37.31 -20.16 11.37
N GLN A 373 -37.18 -19.05 10.65
CA GLN A 373 -37.77 -18.89 9.31
C GLN A 373 -36.62 -18.88 8.31
N GLU A 374 -36.72 -19.73 7.29
CA GLU A 374 -35.77 -19.82 6.17
C GLU A 374 -35.49 -18.42 5.60
N ALA A 375 -34.25 -17.96 5.76
CA ALA A 375 -33.71 -16.80 5.08
C ALA A 375 -32.58 -17.25 4.17
N ALA A 376 -32.56 -16.65 2.97
CA ALA A 376 -31.73 -17.00 1.83
C ALA A 376 -30.22 -16.89 2.09
N ALA A 377 -29.45 -17.58 1.24
CA ALA A 377 -27.99 -17.66 1.25
C ALA A 377 -27.28 -16.30 1.37
N PRO A 378 -26.11 -16.22 2.06
CA PRO A 378 -25.31 -15.01 2.13
C PRO A 378 -24.80 -14.61 0.74
N GLN A 379 -25.04 -13.36 0.37
CA GLN A 379 -24.63 -12.76 -0.89
C GLN A 379 -23.13 -12.47 -0.86
N GLN A 380 -22.39 -13.03 -1.82
CA GLN A 380 -21.01 -12.67 -2.15
C GLN A 380 -20.95 -11.21 -2.62
N GLN A 381 -19.96 -10.45 -2.14
CA GLN A 381 -19.68 -9.10 -2.61
C GLN A 381 -19.06 -9.15 -4.02
N PRO A 382 -19.66 -8.53 -5.05
CA PRO A 382 -19.02 -8.39 -6.36
C PRO A 382 -18.14 -7.14 -6.37
N VAL A 383 -16.83 -7.31 -6.42
CA VAL A 383 -15.83 -6.25 -6.62
C VAL A 383 -15.55 -6.07 -8.12
N ALA A 384 -15.34 -4.82 -8.52
CA ALA A 384 -15.39 -4.31 -9.89
C ALA A 384 -14.59 -5.08 -10.92
N SER A 385 -15.26 -5.61 -11.95
CA SER A 385 -14.65 -6.13 -13.18
C SER A 385 -13.78 -5.07 -13.87
N GLU A 386 -12.64 -5.49 -14.42
CA GLU A 386 -11.89 -4.71 -15.41
C GLU A 386 -12.82 -4.51 -16.63
N PRO A 387 -13.26 -3.27 -16.95
CA PRO A 387 -14.13 -3.07 -18.10
C PRO A 387 -13.32 -3.30 -19.39
N PRO A 388 -13.96 -3.77 -20.47
CA PRO A 388 -13.28 -3.87 -21.76
C PRO A 388 -12.76 -2.48 -22.19
N PRO A 389 -11.62 -2.41 -22.91
CA PRO A 389 -11.01 -1.14 -23.27
C PRO A 389 -12.00 -0.25 -24.03
N LEU A 390 -12.13 1.01 -23.60
CA LEU A 390 -12.91 2.03 -24.29
C LEU A 390 -12.43 2.15 -25.73
N GLN A 391 -13.34 1.97 -26.69
CA GLN A 391 -13.05 2.21 -28.10
C GLN A 391 -12.72 3.71 -28.27
N PRO A 392 -11.68 4.06 -29.05
CA PRO A 392 -11.36 5.46 -29.30
C PRO A 392 -12.54 6.15 -29.98
N ALA A 393 -12.94 7.31 -29.43
CA ALA A 393 -13.95 8.16 -30.04
C ALA A 393 -13.55 8.51 -31.49
N PRO A 394 -14.50 8.54 -32.44
CA PRO A 394 -14.20 8.91 -33.82
C PRO A 394 -13.63 10.32 -33.87
N VAL A 395 -12.44 10.45 -34.45
CA VAL A 395 -11.80 11.74 -34.72
C VAL A 395 -12.75 12.58 -35.56
N ALA A 396 -13.22 13.70 -34.98
CA ALA A 396 -13.98 14.69 -35.72
C ALA A 396 -13.14 15.19 -36.91
N ALA A 397 -13.61 14.93 -38.12
CA ALA A 397 -12.98 15.37 -39.35
C ALA A 397 -12.81 16.89 -39.33
N GLN A 398 -11.55 17.34 -39.27
CA GLN A 398 -11.22 18.75 -39.44
C GLN A 398 -11.65 19.19 -40.85
N THR A 399 -12.52 20.18 -40.90
CA THR A 399 -12.94 20.86 -42.12
C THR A 399 -11.75 21.54 -42.78
N ALA A 400 -11.51 21.21 -44.04
CA ALA A 400 -10.41 21.75 -44.84
C ALA A 400 -10.55 23.27 -45.04
N PRO A 401 -9.46 24.05 -45.00
CA PRO A 401 -9.52 25.48 -45.25
C PRO A 401 -9.71 25.77 -46.75
N ALA A 402 -10.56 26.76 -47.03
CA ALA A 402 -10.91 27.23 -48.36
C ALA A 402 -9.67 27.71 -49.16
N LYS A 403 -9.54 27.21 -50.39
CA LYS A 403 -8.54 27.66 -51.36
C LYS A 403 -8.80 29.12 -51.75
N ARG A 404 -7.88 30.01 -51.37
CA ARG A 404 -7.81 31.40 -51.82
C ARG A 404 -7.29 31.43 -53.26
N ALA A 405 -8.08 32.00 -54.16
CA ALA A 405 -7.75 32.18 -55.57
C ALA A 405 -6.56 33.14 -55.76
N THR A 406 -5.57 32.72 -56.54
CA THR A 406 -4.56 33.60 -57.14
C THR A 406 -4.83 33.75 -58.63
N ARG A 407 -5.23 34.95 -59.04
CA ARG A 407 -5.21 35.44 -60.44
C ARG A 407 -3.77 35.74 -60.87
N ARG A 408 -3.41 35.29 -62.07
CA ARG A 408 -2.40 35.79 -63.05
C ARG A 408 -2.34 34.70 -64.13
N ARG A 409 -2.49 34.91 -65.44
CA ARG A 409 -2.56 36.05 -66.34
C ARG A 409 -3.57 35.72 -67.43
#